data_AF-A0A852GKT9-F1
#
_entry.id   AF-A0A852GKT9-F1
#
_cell.length_a   1.000
_cell.length_b   1.000
_cell.length_c   1.000
_cell.angle_alpha   90.00
_cell.angle_beta   90.00
_cell.angle_gamma   90.00
#
_symmetry.space_group_name_H-M   'P 1'
#
loop_
_entity.id
_entity.type
_entity.pdbx_description
1 polymer ?
#
loop_
_entity_poly.entity_id
_entity_poly.type
_entity_poly.pdbx_seq_one_letter_code
_entity_poly.pdbx_strand_id
1 'polypeptide(L)'
;SAALDVELSDDSFPPEDFGIVSGMLNVKWDRIAPASNVSHTVVLRPLKAGYFNFTSATITYLAQEGGQVVVGFTSAPGQGGILAQREFDRRFSPHFLDWAAFGVMTLPSIGIPLLLWYSSKRKYDTPKTKKN
;
A
#
# COMPACT_ATOMS: atom_id res chain seq x y z
N SER A 1 0.15 -18.30 34.71
CA SER A 1 0.84 -17.23 35.47
C SER A 1 0.66 -15.92 34.72
N ALA A 2 0.80 -14.78 35.39
CA ALA A 2 0.85 -13.47 34.74
C ALA A 2 2.28 -13.23 34.21
N ALA A 3 2.42 -12.44 33.14
CA ALA A 3 3.74 -11.95 32.73
C ALA A 3 4.00 -10.60 33.41
N LEU A 4 5.18 -10.43 33.99
CA LEU A 4 5.59 -9.23 34.73
C LEU A 4 6.76 -8.57 34.00
N ASP A 5 6.91 -7.26 34.17
CA ASP A 5 7.99 -6.46 33.57
C ASP A 5 8.22 -6.79 32.09
N VAL A 6 7.13 -6.75 31.32
CA VAL A 6 7.17 -7.06 29.89
C VAL A 6 7.75 -5.88 29.15
N GLU A 7 8.87 -6.06 28.48
CA GLU A 7 9.51 -5.04 27.65
C GLU A 7 9.58 -5.52 26.20
N LEU A 8 9.13 -4.67 25.28
CA LEU A 8 9.23 -4.86 23.84
C LEU A 8 10.21 -3.82 23.31
N SER A 9 11.20 -4.26 22.54
CA SER A 9 12.19 -3.41 21.87
C SER A 9 12.34 -3.82 20.41
N ASP A 10 12.25 -2.87 19.49
CA ASP A 10 12.40 -3.10 18.05
C ASP A 10 13.45 -2.17 17.43
N ASP A 11 14.64 -2.73 17.20
CA ASP A 11 15.79 -2.01 16.66
C ASP A 11 15.86 -2.09 15.12
N SER A 12 14.82 -2.64 14.46
CA SER A 12 14.80 -2.82 13.00
C SER A 12 14.62 -1.51 12.22
N PHE A 13 14.32 -0.41 12.91
CA PHE A 13 13.89 0.86 12.31
C PHE A 13 14.80 2.03 12.70
N PRO A 14 15.97 2.16 12.07
CA PRO A 14 16.91 3.23 12.36
C PRO A 14 16.32 4.63 12.05
N PRO A 15 16.54 5.63 12.93
CA PRO A 15 15.94 6.96 12.80
C PRO A 15 16.42 7.76 11.58
N GLU A 16 17.58 7.42 11.02
CA GLU A 16 18.09 8.02 9.78
C GLU A 16 17.33 7.58 8.51
N ASP A 17 16.61 6.46 8.59
CA ASP A 17 15.85 5.88 7.48
C ASP A 17 14.34 5.92 7.73
N PHE A 18 13.90 5.94 9.00
CA PHE A 18 12.51 5.94 9.39
C PHE A 18 12.19 7.02 10.43
N GLY A 19 11.16 7.83 10.15
CA GLY A 19 10.58 8.75 11.12
C GLY A 19 9.40 8.13 11.85
N ILE A 20 9.37 8.23 13.18
CA ILE A 20 8.22 7.80 13.98
C ILE A 20 7.11 8.84 13.83
N VAL A 21 5.95 8.41 13.34
CA VAL A 21 4.74 9.25 13.24
C VAL A 21 3.88 9.10 14.49
N SER A 22 3.76 7.87 15.00
CA SER A 22 2.97 7.56 16.20
C SER A 22 3.45 6.26 16.84
N GLY A 23 3.29 6.16 18.16
CA GLY A 23 3.71 4.99 18.95
C GLY A 23 5.18 5.06 19.37
N MET A 24 5.68 3.95 19.90
CA MET A 24 7.05 3.82 20.43
C MET A 24 7.63 2.47 20.03
N LEU A 25 8.86 2.43 19.54
CA LEU A 25 9.55 1.17 19.22
C LEU A 25 9.92 0.37 20.49
N ASN A 26 10.14 1.09 21.59
CA ASN A 26 10.45 0.53 22.89
C ASN A 26 9.32 0.86 23.87
N VAL A 27 8.74 -0.15 24.48
CA VAL A 27 7.61 -0.01 25.41
C VAL A 27 7.70 -1.04 26.52
N LYS A 28 7.29 -0.64 27.73
CA LYS A 28 7.26 -1.50 28.90
C LYS A 28 5.84 -1.57 29.47
N TRP A 29 5.42 -2.77 29.84
CA TRP A 29 4.19 -3.05 30.57
C TRP A 29 4.54 -3.74 31.88
N ASP A 30 4.14 -3.17 33.00
CA ASP A 30 4.45 -3.71 34.32
C ASP A 30 3.88 -5.12 34.53
N ARG A 31 2.68 -5.38 33.98
CA ARG A 31 1.99 -6.65 34.12
C ARG A 31 0.99 -6.90 33.00
N ILE A 32 0.99 -8.13 32.49
CA ILE A 32 -0.04 -8.68 31.61
C ILE A 32 -0.73 -9.82 32.35
N ALA A 33 -2.05 -9.68 32.56
CA ALA A 33 -2.84 -10.65 33.30
C ALA A 33 -2.96 -11.99 32.52
N PRO A 34 -3.15 -13.12 33.22
CA PRO A 34 -3.40 -14.40 32.57
C PRO A 34 -4.64 -14.32 31.68
N ALA A 35 -4.61 -14.95 30.52
CA ALA A 35 -5.70 -14.93 29.53
C ALA A 35 -6.10 -13.51 29.06
N SER A 36 -5.21 -12.53 29.18
CA SER A 36 -5.37 -11.19 28.60
C SER A 36 -4.36 -10.93 27.49
N ASN A 37 -4.69 -10.01 26.58
CA ASN A 37 -3.86 -9.59 25.48
C ASN A 37 -3.67 -8.06 25.49
N VAL A 38 -2.50 -7.62 25.04
CA VAL A 38 -2.18 -6.22 24.82
C VAL A 38 -1.85 -6.03 23.35
N SER A 39 -2.37 -4.97 22.74
CA SER A 39 -2.07 -4.61 21.37
C SER A 39 -1.23 -3.34 21.35
N HIS A 40 -0.12 -3.40 20.63
CA HIS A 40 0.80 -2.29 20.42
C HIS A 40 0.91 -1.99 18.93
N THR A 41 0.99 -0.73 18.56
CA THR A 41 1.09 -0.32 17.16
C THR A 41 1.99 0.89 17.03
N VAL A 42 2.90 0.81 16.06
CA VAL A 42 3.82 1.89 15.70
C VAL A 42 3.59 2.23 14.24
N VAL A 43 3.49 3.53 13.95
CA VAL A 43 3.35 4.04 12.58
C VAL A 43 4.63 4.75 12.22
N LEU A 44 5.29 4.25 11.18
CA LEU A 44 6.58 4.75 10.69
C LEU A 44 6.41 5.36 9.30
N ARG A 45 7.15 6.43 9.03
CA ARG A 45 7.30 7.02 7.70
C ARG A 45 8.71 6.74 7.19
N PRO A 46 8.87 6.04 6.05
CA PRO A 46 10.18 5.90 5.44
C PRO A 46 10.68 7.24 4.89
N LEU A 47 11.96 7.52 5.13
CA LEU A 47 12.65 8.73 4.68
C LEU A 47 13.45 8.49 3.40
N LYS A 48 13.84 7.23 3.15
CA LYS A 48 14.60 6.81 1.97
C LYS A 48 13.92 5.64 1.28
N ALA A 49 14.07 5.60 -0.05
CA ALA A 49 13.72 4.44 -0.86
C ALA A 49 14.89 3.46 -0.89
N GLY A 50 14.60 2.17 -0.95
CA GLY A 50 15.62 1.13 -0.91
C GLY A 50 15.09 -0.20 -0.39
N TYR A 51 16.00 -1.15 -0.23
CA TYR A 51 15.71 -2.42 0.41
C TYR A 51 16.11 -2.34 1.88
N PHE A 52 15.19 -2.74 2.75
CA PHE A 52 15.37 -2.76 4.19
C PHE A 52 15.15 -4.17 4.73
N ASN A 53 15.88 -4.51 5.78
CA ASN A 53 15.72 -5.78 6.48
C ASN A 53 14.85 -5.55 7.70
N PHE A 54 13.61 -6.06 7.67
CA PHE A 54 12.72 -6.01 8.81
C PHE A 54 12.95 -7.26 9.65
N THR A 55 13.69 -7.07 10.74
CA THR A 55 14.02 -8.12 11.71
C THR A 55 12.94 -8.27 12.78
N SER A 56 13.10 -9.26 13.65
CA SER A 56 12.20 -9.48 14.78
C SER A 56 12.46 -8.46 15.89
N ALA A 57 11.39 -7.97 16.51
CA ALA A 57 11.49 -7.29 17.79
C ALA A 57 11.82 -8.30 18.90
N THR A 58 12.48 -7.82 19.95
CA THR A 58 12.79 -8.60 21.15
C THR A 58 11.76 -8.30 22.22
N ILE A 59 11.21 -9.35 22.82
CA ILE A 59 10.31 -9.28 23.97
C ILE A 59 11.02 -9.90 25.16
N THR A 60 11.09 -9.19 26.29
CA THR A 60 11.56 -9.74 27.55
C THR A 60 10.47 -9.67 28.61
N TYR A 61 10.40 -10.67 29.49
CA TYR A 61 9.43 -10.68 30.59
C TYR A 61 9.85 -11.62 31.72
N LEU A 62 9.23 -11.45 32.88
CA LEU A 62 9.34 -12.33 34.04
C LEU A 62 8.09 -13.20 34.15
N ALA A 63 8.26 -14.53 34.21
CA ALA A 63 7.15 -15.47 34.38
C ALA A 63 6.57 -15.49 35.81
N GLN A 64 7.38 -15.09 36.78
CA GLN A 64 7.09 -15.00 38.22
C GLN A 64 7.94 -13.87 38.83
N GLU A 65 7.47 -13.31 39.94
CA GLU A 65 8.17 -12.23 40.65
C GLU A 65 9.52 -12.72 41.20
N GLY A 66 10.60 -12.00 40.88
CA GLY A 66 11.97 -12.43 41.21
C GLY A 66 12.51 -13.62 40.41
N GLY A 67 11.82 -14.04 39.34
CA GLY A 67 12.24 -15.11 38.45
C GLY A 67 13.34 -14.72 37.47
N GLN A 68 13.73 -15.66 36.59
CA GLN A 68 14.64 -15.38 35.48
C GLN A 68 13.93 -14.62 34.35
N VAL A 69 14.66 -13.70 33.70
CA VAL A 69 14.19 -12.99 32.51
C VAL A 69 14.10 -13.98 31.35
N VAL A 70 12.90 -14.07 30.77
CA VAL A 70 12.64 -14.83 29.55
C VAL A 70 12.73 -13.90 28.37
N VAL A 71 13.49 -14.29 27.35
CA VAL A 71 13.64 -13.55 26.09
C VAL A 71 12.90 -14.30 24.99
N GLY A 72 12.08 -13.58 24.23
CA GLY A 72 11.36 -14.05 23.06
C GLY A 72 11.56 -13.11 21.88
N PHE A 73 11.26 -13.60 20.68
CA PHE A 73 11.37 -12.84 19.45
C PHE A 73 10.03 -12.85 18.72
N THR A 74 9.68 -11.73 18.10
CA THR A 74 8.50 -11.66 17.23
C THR A 74 8.78 -12.33 15.89
N SER A 75 7.75 -12.47 15.06
CA SER A 75 7.95 -12.78 13.64
C SER A 75 8.75 -11.67 12.95
N ALA A 76 9.58 -12.06 11.97
CA ALA A 76 10.36 -11.15 11.13
C ALA A 76 9.86 -11.27 9.68
N PRO A 77 9.35 -10.18 9.06
CA PRO A 77 8.92 -10.19 7.66
C PRO A 77 10.06 -10.42 6.66
N GLY A 78 11.31 -10.19 7.06
CA GLY A 78 12.48 -10.31 6.20
C GLY A 78 12.74 -9.06 5.37
N GLN A 79 13.34 -9.23 4.20
CA GLN A 79 13.70 -8.09 3.35
C GLN A 79 12.47 -7.55 2.60
N GLY A 80 12.24 -6.24 2.71
CA GLY A 80 11.20 -5.54 1.95
C GLY A 80 11.76 -4.34 1.20
N GLY A 81 11.14 -4.03 0.05
CA GLY A 81 11.50 -2.90 -0.79
C GLY A 81 10.54 -1.72 -0.59
N ILE A 82 11.09 -0.54 -0.36
CA ILE A 82 10.35 0.73 -0.33
C ILE A 82 10.67 1.48 -1.63
N LEU A 83 9.65 1.69 -2.46
CA LEU A 83 9.79 2.40 -3.73
C LEU A 83 9.77 3.91 -3.51
N ALA A 84 10.59 4.63 -4.28
CA ALA A 84 10.50 6.08 -4.33
C ALA A 84 9.16 6.50 -4.94
N GLN A 85 8.54 7.56 -4.41
CA GLN A 85 7.25 8.06 -4.91
C GLN A 85 7.28 8.30 -6.42
N ARG A 86 8.34 8.92 -6.95
CA ARG A 86 8.52 9.16 -8.39
C ARG A 86 8.52 7.87 -9.21
N GLU A 87 9.11 6.79 -8.69
CA GLU A 87 9.16 5.51 -9.40
C GLU A 87 7.81 4.79 -9.34
N PHE A 88 7.10 4.92 -8.22
CA PHE A 88 5.73 4.48 -8.08
C PHE A 88 4.84 5.22 -9.07
N ASP A 89 4.87 6.55 -9.08
CA ASP A 89 4.08 7.38 -10.00
C ASP A 89 4.41 7.03 -11.46
N ARG A 90 5.68 6.83 -11.82
CA ARG A 90 6.01 6.41 -13.19
C ARG A 90 5.39 5.06 -13.58
N ARG A 91 5.30 4.11 -12.65
CA ARG A 91 4.74 2.76 -12.92
C ARG A 91 3.23 2.70 -12.83
N PHE A 92 2.64 3.54 -11.99
CA PHE A 92 1.23 3.45 -11.60
C PHE A 92 0.44 4.74 -11.84
N SER A 93 1.04 5.76 -12.47
CA SER A 93 0.34 6.99 -12.82
C SER A 93 -0.82 6.66 -13.75
N PRO A 94 -2.02 7.19 -13.48
CA PRO A 94 -3.15 7.00 -14.36
C PRO A 94 -2.95 7.85 -15.63
N HIS A 95 -2.87 7.19 -16.78
CA HIS A 95 -2.58 7.81 -18.08
C HIS A 95 -3.84 8.46 -18.70
N PHE A 96 -4.66 9.16 -17.91
CA PHE A 96 -5.97 9.67 -18.34
C PHE A 96 -5.87 10.60 -19.55
N LEU A 97 -4.88 11.50 -19.57
CA LEU A 97 -4.67 12.43 -20.68
C LEU A 97 -4.21 11.71 -21.95
N ASP A 98 -3.36 10.68 -21.82
CA ASP A 98 -2.90 9.89 -22.96
C ASP A 98 -4.05 9.06 -23.55
N TRP A 99 -4.90 8.48 -22.70
CA TRP A 99 -6.12 7.80 -23.14
C TRP A 99 -7.11 8.75 -23.82
N ALA A 100 -7.28 9.97 -23.30
CA ALA A 100 -8.11 10.98 -23.92
C ALA A 100 -7.55 11.41 -25.29
N ALA A 101 -6.25 11.64 -25.37
CA ALA A 101 -5.56 11.98 -26.63
C ALA A 101 -5.71 10.85 -27.66
N PHE A 102 -5.52 9.60 -27.25
CA PHE A 102 -5.77 8.43 -28.10
C PHE A 102 -7.22 8.40 -28.60
N GLY A 103 -8.19 8.64 -27.70
CA GLY A 103 -9.60 8.78 -28.05
C GLY A 103 -9.81 9.81 -29.16
N VAL A 104 -9.30 11.03 -28.98
CA VAL A 104 -9.42 12.12 -29.97
C VAL A 104 -8.73 11.77 -31.29
N MET A 105 -7.53 11.18 -31.26
CA MET A 105 -6.78 10.82 -32.46
C MET A 105 -7.45 9.71 -33.27
N THR A 106 -8.24 8.83 -32.64
CA THR A 106 -9.00 7.79 -33.35
C THR A 106 -10.33 8.29 -33.94
N LEU A 107 -10.83 9.46 -33.50
CA LEU A 107 -12.11 10.01 -33.97
C LEU A 107 -12.16 10.25 -35.48
N PRO A 108 -11.13 10.77 -36.18
CA PRO A 108 -11.19 10.93 -37.64
C PRO A 108 -11.30 9.60 -38.37
N SER A 109 -10.51 8.61 -37.96
CA SER A 109 -10.46 7.28 -38.58
C SER A 109 -11.76 6.49 -38.42
N ILE A 110 -12.50 6.69 -37.32
CA ILE A 110 -13.80 6.06 -37.08
C ILE A 110 -14.95 6.93 -37.61
N GLY A 111 -14.88 8.23 -37.35
CA GLY A 111 -15.93 9.20 -37.62
C GLY A 111 -16.12 9.49 -39.11
N ILE A 112 -15.05 9.65 -39.88
CA ILE A 112 -15.16 9.95 -41.33
C ILE A 112 -15.87 8.79 -42.07
N PRO A 113 -15.45 7.52 -41.94
CA PRO A 113 -16.15 6.41 -42.58
C PRO A 113 -17.61 6.29 -42.12
N LEU A 114 -17.89 6.51 -40.83
CA LEU A 114 -19.25 6.43 -40.29
C LEU A 114 -20.17 7.54 -40.82
N LEU A 115 -19.67 8.78 -40.94
CA LEU A 115 -20.41 9.89 -41.55
C LEU A 115 -20.71 9.62 -43.03
N LEU A 116 -19.71 9.14 -43.78
CA LEU A 116 -19.87 8.78 -45.19
C LEU A 116 -20.91 7.66 -45.34
N TRP A 117 -20.82 6.59 -44.55
CA TRP A 117 -21.78 5.50 -44.54
C TRP A 117 -23.20 5.99 -44.20
N TYR A 118 -23.35 6.79 -43.14
CA TYR A 118 -24.64 7.32 -42.71
C TYR A 118 -25.28 8.19 -43.79
N SER A 119 -24.49 9.07 -44.43
CA SER A 119 -24.96 9.90 -45.54
C SER A 119 -25.40 9.08 -46.74
N SER A 120 -24.68 8.01 -47.06
CA SER A 120 -25.00 7.08 -48.15
C SER A 120 -26.30 6.34 -47.86
N LYS A 121 -26.40 5.71 -46.68
CA LYS A 121 -27.59 4.97 -46.28
C LYS A 121 -28.85 5.83 -46.33
N ARG A 122 -28.81 7.04 -45.76
CA ARG A 122 -29.95 7.97 -45.77
C ARG A 122 -30.41 8.35 -47.18
N LYS A 123 -29.49 8.41 -48.15
CA LYS A 123 -29.80 8.78 -49.54
C LYS A 123 -30.44 7.62 -50.32
N TYR A 124 -30.05 6.39 -50.03
CA TYR A 124 -30.46 5.22 -50.81
C TYR A 124 -31.59 4.39 -50.16
N ASP A 125 -31.82 4.50 -48.85
CA ASP A 125 -32.93 3.84 -48.15
C ASP A 125 -34.25 4.62 -48.16
N THR A 126 -34.28 5.87 -48.65
CA THR A 126 -35.56 6.59 -48.82
C THR A 126 -36.38 5.97 -49.96
N PRO A 127 -37.56 5.39 -49.68
CA PRO A 127 -38.40 4.79 -50.72
C PRO A 127 -38.87 5.88 -51.68
N LYS A 128 -38.64 5.70 -52.99
CA LYS A 128 -39.16 6.61 -54.01
C LYS A 128 -40.68 6.66 -53.89
N THR A 129 -41.25 7.84 -53.60
CA THR A 129 -42.70 8.05 -53.66
C THR A 129 -43.16 7.73 -55.07
N LYS A 130 -43.94 6.64 -55.22
CA LYS A 130 -44.64 6.34 -56.47
C LYS A 130 -45.61 7.49 -56.72
N LYS A 131 -45.40 8.21 -57.83
CA LYS A 131 -46.36 9.20 -58.32
C LYS A 131 -47.39 8.43 -59.15
N ASN A 132 -48.65 8.48 -58.69
CA ASN A 132 -49.82 7.93 -59.39
C ASN A 132 -50.08 8.68 -60.69
#